data_AF-A0A2R4FTM0-F1
#
_entry.id   AF-A0A2R4FTM0-F1
#
_cell.length_a   1.000
_cell.length_b   1.000
_cell.length_c   1.000
_cell.angle_alpha   90.00
_cell.angle_beta   90.00
_cell.angle_gamma   90.00
#
_symmetry.space_group_name_H-M   'P 1'
#
loop_
_entity.id
_entity.type
_entity.pdbx_description
1 polymer ?
#
loop_
_entity_poly.entity_id
_entity_poly.type
_entity_poly.pdbx_seq_one_letter_code
_entity_poly.pdbx_strand_id
1 'polypeptide(L)'
;MDSPARLVGDGLENPANAYALRDAAAMFGVPCLFRDGRGLAGRWSAERAGGPLHIIDSAELLAAASTPIVAVENAPGATSVFGTAPPAGRPSVVVGNERLGVRPDVLRAATRCVQIPMTGRGVNTLNVASAAAVALHYLLAAAGRRTVRGTRPGSRRPAVLLLGPGDHVEAGSTLRSAAAFGWQTVGLDDRAKVWWGTPRPVRTEARAAARSSRNPLKVVPVSAQPPLPARRVVVAGLHLGGPALHRVDLTGGPETLLVIPDEEATGPAEQWRRLGPTVEFARLELPAVNVPYRYRLVAAIVLAEVARQLGTRAPGRAGPAPRHRPRYDSALALVDSPDAELVSPAELESY
;
A
#
# COMPACT_ATOMS: atom_id res chain seq x y z
N MET A 1 -5.37 -20.17 20.77
CA MET A 1 -4.49 -20.47 19.62
C MET A 1 -3.39 -19.44 19.60
N ASP A 2 -2.16 -19.91 19.53
CA ASP A 2 -0.98 -19.06 19.63
C ASP A 2 -0.71 -18.31 18.32
N SER A 3 -0.61 -16.98 18.39
CA SER A 3 -0.45 -16.13 17.21
C SER A 3 0.95 -16.28 16.57
N PRO A 4 1.06 -16.33 15.22
CA PRO A 4 2.34 -16.60 14.54
C PRO A 4 3.36 -15.45 14.63
N ALA A 5 2.91 -14.24 14.97
CA ALA A 5 3.73 -13.05 15.11
C ALA A 5 3.01 -12.01 15.97
N ARG A 6 3.64 -10.87 16.23
CA ARG A 6 2.98 -9.65 16.75
C ARG A 6 3.40 -8.44 15.92
N LEU A 7 2.47 -7.51 15.69
CA LEU A 7 2.76 -6.22 15.08
C LEU A 7 3.03 -5.20 16.18
N VAL A 8 4.11 -4.42 16.05
CA VAL A 8 4.47 -3.38 17.00
C VAL A 8 4.60 -2.04 16.27
N GLY A 9 3.86 -1.04 16.72
CA GLY A 9 4.06 0.34 16.32
C GLY A 9 5.05 1.04 17.26
N ASP A 10 6.19 1.49 16.73
CA ASP A 10 7.26 2.13 17.50
C ASP A 10 7.20 3.66 17.39
N GLY A 11 6.69 4.31 18.45
CA GLY A 11 6.67 5.76 18.56
C GLY A 11 5.72 6.47 17.59
N LEU A 12 4.60 5.86 17.20
CA LEU A 12 3.58 6.53 16.37
C LEU A 12 3.04 7.80 17.05
N GLU A 13 2.77 8.83 16.24
CA GLU A 13 2.20 10.08 16.73
C GLU A 13 0.70 10.19 16.46
N ASN A 14 0.24 9.73 15.28
CA ASN A 14 -1.12 9.95 14.82
C ASN A 14 -2.05 8.77 15.20
N PRO A 15 -3.09 8.99 16.03
CA PRO A 15 -4.06 7.94 16.36
C PRO A 15 -4.73 7.31 15.14
N ALA A 16 -4.97 8.05 14.06
CA ALA A 16 -5.58 7.51 12.84
C ALA A 16 -4.71 6.43 12.18
N ASN A 17 -3.38 6.59 12.22
CA ASN A 17 -2.46 5.56 11.75
C ASN A 17 -2.44 4.36 12.69
N ALA A 18 -2.52 4.59 14.01
CA ALA A 18 -2.56 3.52 14.99
C ALA A 18 -3.85 2.68 14.90
N TYR A 19 -5.00 3.29 14.61
CA TYR A 19 -6.24 2.55 14.32
C TYR A 19 -6.09 1.67 13.07
N ALA A 20 -5.58 2.23 11.98
CA ALA A 20 -5.33 1.45 10.76
C ALA A 20 -4.25 0.38 10.94
N LEU A 21 -3.30 0.58 11.86
CA LEU A 21 -2.29 -0.41 12.21
C LEU A 21 -2.92 -1.60 12.95
N ARG A 22 -3.91 -1.36 13.83
CA ARG A 22 -4.71 -2.43 14.43
C ARG A 22 -5.51 -3.19 13.38
N ASP A 23 -6.10 -2.48 12.42
CA ASP A 23 -6.83 -3.12 11.32
C ASP A 23 -5.89 -3.99 10.46
N ALA A 24 -4.69 -3.49 10.15
CA ALA A 24 -3.65 -4.26 9.47
C ALA A 24 -3.26 -5.51 10.26
N ALA A 25 -3.12 -5.44 11.59
CA ALA A 25 -2.83 -6.60 12.42
C ALA A 25 -3.98 -7.62 12.40
N ALA A 26 -5.22 -7.15 12.49
CA ALA A 26 -6.42 -7.97 12.44
C ALA A 26 -6.56 -8.73 11.11
N MET A 27 -6.17 -8.11 9.98
CA MET A 27 -6.09 -8.77 8.66
C MET A 27 -5.27 -10.07 8.67
N PHE A 28 -4.29 -10.17 9.57
CA PHE A 28 -3.40 -11.33 9.67
C PHE A 28 -3.59 -12.14 10.95
N GLY A 29 -4.61 -11.83 11.77
CA GLY A 29 -4.85 -12.52 13.04
C GLY A 29 -3.70 -12.39 14.05
N VAL A 30 -2.98 -11.27 14.01
CA VAL A 30 -1.87 -10.99 14.94
C VAL A 30 -2.22 -9.88 15.93
N PRO A 31 -1.73 -9.95 17.18
CA PRO A 31 -1.89 -8.85 18.13
C PRO A 31 -1.12 -7.62 17.65
N CYS A 32 -1.69 -6.45 17.93
CA CYS A 32 -1.07 -5.14 17.69
C CYS A 32 -0.73 -4.49 19.02
N LEU A 33 0.55 -4.21 19.23
CA LEU A 33 1.07 -3.53 20.42
C LEU A 33 1.71 -2.20 20.00
N PHE A 34 1.88 -1.30 20.96
CA PHE A 34 2.46 0.01 20.72
C PHE A 34 3.53 0.31 21.75
N ARG A 35 4.73 0.63 21.27
CA ARG A 35 5.78 1.21 22.12
C ARG A 35 5.57 2.72 22.09
N ASP A 36 4.83 3.23 23.07
CA ASP A 36 4.61 4.67 23.15
C ASP A 36 5.90 5.39 23.58
N GLY A 37 6.23 6.43 22.85
CA GLY A 37 7.25 7.37 23.25
C GLY A 37 7.06 8.74 22.63
N ARG A 38 5.84 9.02 22.15
CA ARG A 38 5.43 10.30 21.53
C ARG A 38 4.02 10.72 21.98
N GLY A 39 3.50 10.13 23.06
CA GLY A 39 2.22 10.47 23.67
C GLY A 39 1.02 9.93 22.89
N LEU A 40 1.16 8.81 22.18
CA LEU A 40 0.04 8.15 21.52
C LEU A 40 -1.05 7.78 22.53
N ALA A 41 -0.66 7.28 23.70
CA ALA A 41 -1.59 6.86 24.75
C ALA A 41 -2.49 8.01 25.20
N GLY A 42 -1.93 9.22 25.34
CA GLY A 42 -2.70 10.42 25.72
C GLY A 42 -3.67 10.92 24.65
N ARG A 43 -3.49 10.52 23.38
CA ARG A 43 -4.36 10.89 22.25
C ARG A 43 -5.29 9.75 21.79
N TRP A 44 -5.22 8.61 22.45
CA TRP A 44 -5.98 7.43 22.09
C TRP A 44 -7.45 7.55 22.49
N SER A 45 -8.36 7.21 21.59
CA SER A 45 -9.79 7.05 21.91
C SER A 45 -10.14 5.56 21.86
N ALA A 46 -10.39 4.97 23.03
CA ALA A 46 -10.78 3.56 23.12
C ALA A 46 -12.14 3.30 22.44
N GLU A 47 -13.06 4.27 22.51
CA GLU A 47 -14.35 4.21 21.82
C GLU A 47 -14.16 4.09 20.31
N ARG A 48 -13.39 5.01 19.69
CA ARG A 48 -13.12 4.97 18.24
C ARG A 48 -12.34 3.74 17.81
N ALA A 49 -11.47 3.25 18.69
CA ALA A 49 -10.66 2.08 18.40
C ALA A 49 -11.36 0.74 18.70
N GLY A 50 -12.57 0.76 19.28
CA GLY A 50 -13.23 -0.45 19.78
C GLY A 50 -12.42 -1.20 20.84
N GLY A 51 -11.62 -0.51 21.66
CA GLY A 51 -10.82 -1.12 22.72
C GLY A 51 -9.62 -0.29 23.19
N PRO A 52 -8.99 -0.69 24.32
CA PRO A 52 -7.84 0.01 24.87
C PRO A 52 -6.60 -0.06 23.97
N LEU A 53 -5.68 0.87 24.17
CA LEU A 53 -4.35 0.81 23.56
C LEU A 53 -3.51 -0.24 24.30
N HIS A 54 -3.00 -1.23 23.57
CA HIS A 54 -2.10 -2.23 24.14
C HIS A 54 -0.66 -1.74 24.05
N ILE A 55 -0.07 -1.39 25.19
CA ILE A 55 1.31 -0.89 25.27
C ILE A 55 2.27 -2.05 25.50
N ILE A 56 3.45 -1.96 24.86
CA ILE A 56 4.61 -2.80 25.18
C ILE A 56 5.74 -1.92 25.74
N ASP A 57 6.35 -2.38 26.83
CA ASP A 57 7.49 -1.69 27.41
C ASP A 57 8.75 -1.84 26.56
N SER A 58 9.66 -0.85 26.64
CA SER A 58 10.92 -0.87 25.90
C SER A 58 11.81 -2.04 26.32
N ALA A 59 11.93 -2.32 27.61
CA ALA A 59 12.75 -3.42 28.10
C ALA A 59 12.15 -4.77 27.68
N GLU A 60 10.82 -4.91 27.67
CA GLU A 60 10.16 -6.12 27.19
C GLU A 60 10.40 -6.35 25.70
N LEU A 61 10.24 -5.31 24.86
CA LEU A 61 10.47 -5.42 23.42
C LEU A 61 11.95 -5.77 23.11
N LEU A 62 12.90 -5.19 23.85
CA LEU A 62 14.32 -5.27 23.56
C LEU A 62 15.05 -6.41 24.29
N ALA A 63 14.40 -7.13 25.21
CA ALA A 63 15.04 -8.21 25.95
C ALA A 63 15.54 -9.30 24.99
N ALA A 64 16.79 -9.75 25.13
CA ALA A 64 17.38 -10.75 24.23
C ALA A 64 16.68 -12.13 24.30
N ALA A 65 16.03 -12.44 25.42
CA ALA A 65 15.18 -13.62 25.59
C ALA A 65 13.77 -13.46 24.99
N SER A 66 13.43 -12.27 24.48
CA SER A 66 12.15 -12.02 23.83
C SER A 66 12.09 -12.59 22.42
N THR A 67 11.00 -12.31 21.72
CA THR A 67 10.79 -12.77 20.35
C THR A 67 11.67 -12.03 19.34
N PRO A 68 12.12 -12.67 18.25
CA PRO A 68 12.94 -12.03 17.23
C PRO A 68 12.30 -10.76 16.68
N ILE A 69 13.08 -9.69 16.51
CA ILE A 69 12.58 -8.42 15.97
C ILE A 69 12.81 -8.38 14.46
N VAL A 70 11.75 -8.10 13.70
CA VAL A 70 11.79 -7.79 12.27
C VAL A 70 11.42 -6.32 12.10
N ALA A 71 12.41 -5.45 11.96
CA ALA A 71 12.19 -4.03 11.72
C ALA A 71 11.87 -3.79 10.23
N VAL A 72 10.76 -3.10 9.96
CA VAL A 72 10.33 -2.70 8.61
C VAL A 72 10.77 -1.26 8.39
N GLU A 73 11.92 -1.08 7.73
CA GLU A 73 12.56 0.22 7.55
C GLU A 73 13.43 0.23 6.28
N ASN A 74 13.57 1.39 5.66
CA ASN A 74 14.49 1.63 4.56
C ASN A 74 15.92 1.91 5.06
N ALA A 75 16.40 1.09 5.99
CA ALA A 75 17.74 1.24 6.56
C ALA A 75 18.83 0.70 5.58
N PRO A 76 20.06 1.22 5.64
CA PRO A 76 21.19 0.62 4.93
C PRO A 76 21.32 -0.88 5.25
N GLY A 77 21.43 -1.72 4.22
CA GLY A 77 21.53 -3.18 4.37
C GLY A 77 20.20 -3.91 4.58
N ALA A 78 19.06 -3.19 4.63
CA ALA A 78 17.74 -3.83 4.72
C ALA A 78 17.48 -4.77 3.53
N THR A 79 16.96 -5.95 3.83
CA THR A 79 16.63 -6.96 2.81
C THR A 79 15.23 -6.74 2.23
N SER A 80 14.98 -7.14 0.98
CA SER A 80 13.64 -7.00 0.40
C SER A 80 12.63 -7.90 1.12
N VAL A 81 11.51 -7.34 1.55
CA VAL A 81 10.46 -8.12 2.22
C VAL A 81 9.88 -9.24 1.34
N PHE A 82 9.84 -9.04 0.02
CA PHE A 82 9.25 -10.00 -0.92
C PHE A 82 9.88 -11.40 -0.82
N GLY A 83 11.22 -11.45 -0.80
CA GLY A 83 11.97 -12.71 -0.76
C GLY A 83 12.38 -13.15 0.64
N THR A 84 11.94 -12.46 1.69
CA THR A 84 12.40 -12.69 3.05
C THR A 84 11.45 -13.63 3.79
N ALA A 85 11.97 -14.76 4.27
CA ALA A 85 11.23 -15.61 5.21
C ALA A 85 11.24 -14.97 6.62
N PRO A 86 10.18 -15.09 7.42
CA PRO A 86 10.22 -14.65 8.81
C PRO A 86 11.28 -15.45 9.60
N PRO A 87 11.91 -14.87 10.63
CA PRO A 87 12.69 -15.65 11.59
C PRO A 87 11.84 -16.75 12.24
N ALA A 88 12.46 -17.83 12.69
CA ALA A 88 11.79 -18.86 13.46
C ALA A 88 11.21 -18.29 14.78
N GLY A 89 10.15 -18.91 15.30
CA GLY A 89 9.46 -18.43 16.49
C GLY A 89 8.32 -17.46 16.15
N ARG A 90 8.05 -16.49 17.05
CA ARG A 90 6.92 -15.54 16.95
C ARG A 90 7.41 -14.11 16.79
N PRO A 91 7.91 -13.70 15.63
CA PRO A 91 8.61 -12.44 15.50
C PRO A 91 7.74 -11.22 15.85
N SER A 92 8.37 -10.20 16.43
CA SER A 92 7.82 -8.85 16.52
C SER A 92 8.11 -8.12 15.22
N VAL A 93 7.10 -7.94 14.38
CA VAL A 93 7.20 -7.10 13.18
C VAL A 93 7.02 -5.65 13.62
N VAL A 94 8.05 -4.83 13.49
CA VAL A 94 8.06 -3.45 14.00
C VAL A 94 8.03 -2.45 12.85
N VAL A 95 7.07 -1.53 12.90
CA VAL A 95 7.03 -0.35 12.02
C VAL A 95 7.22 0.92 12.84
N GLY A 96 7.85 1.92 12.24
CA GLY A 96 8.28 3.12 12.92
C GLY A 96 7.31 4.30 12.86
N ASN A 97 7.75 5.40 13.48
CA ASN A 97 7.09 6.69 13.42
C ASN A 97 6.99 7.22 11.98
N GLU A 98 5.94 7.99 11.70
CA GLU A 98 5.63 8.52 10.38
C GLU A 98 6.73 9.40 9.76
N ARG A 99 7.51 10.08 10.60
CA ARG A 99 8.57 11.00 10.20
C ARG A 99 9.97 10.46 10.48
N LEU A 100 10.13 9.81 11.62
CA LEU A 100 11.43 9.41 12.15
C LEU A 100 11.77 7.94 11.89
N GLY A 101 10.81 7.16 11.40
CA GLY A 101 11.00 5.73 11.19
C GLY A 101 11.16 4.96 12.49
N VAL A 102 11.76 3.78 12.39
CA VAL A 102 12.01 2.89 13.54
C VAL A 102 13.15 3.46 14.40
N ARG A 103 13.02 3.44 15.72
CA ARG A 103 14.03 4.00 16.62
C ARG A 103 15.38 3.25 16.49
N PRO A 104 16.51 3.96 16.67
CA PRO A 104 17.84 3.35 16.54
C PRO A 104 18.11 2.17 17.47
N ASP A 105 17.51 2.14 18.67
CA ASP A 105 17.67 1.04 19.61
C ASP A 105 16.96 -0.23 19.15
N VAL A 106 15.75 -0.12 18.60
CA VAL A 106 15.04 -1.23 17.96
C VAL A 106 15.79 -1.72 16.73
N LEU A 107 16.30 -0.82 15.88
CA LEU A 107 17.11 -1.20 14.71
C LEU A 107 18.38 -1.97 15.11
N ARG A 108 19.06 -1.57 16.19
CA ARG A 108 20.24 -2.30 16.71
C ARG A 108 19.88 -3.67 17.28
N ALA A 109 18.71 -3.80 17.91
CA ALA A 109 18.23 -5.06 18.46
C ALA A 109 17.57 -5.96 17.39
N ALA A 110 17.29 -5.44 16.19
CA ALA A 110 16.58 -6.14 15.15
C ALA A 110 17.36 -7.38 14.69
N THR A 111 16.74 -8.56 14.83
CA THR A 111 17.24 -9.80 14.23
C THR A 111 17.27 -9.69 12.71
N ARG A 112 16.34 -8.92 12.14
CA ARG A 112 16.32 -8.61 10.71
C ARG A 112 15.76 -7.22 10.47
N CYS A 113 16.35 -6.52 9.50
CA CYS A 113 15.74 -5.35 8.90
C CYS A 113 15.28 -5.67 7.48
N VAL A 114 14.01 -5.39 7.19
CA VAL A 114 13.40 -5.57 5.88
C VAL A 114 12.91 -4.23 5.36
N GLN A 115 12.97 -4.06 4.05
CA GLN A 115 12.42 -2.92 3.33
C GLN A 115 11.39 -3.39 2.30
N ILE A 116 10.42 -2.53 2.00
CA ILE A 116 9.49 -2.71 0.90
C ILE A 116 10.12 -2.05 -0.34
N PRO A 117 10.52 -2.81 -1.37
CA PRO A 117 11.11 -2.21 -2.57
C PRO A 117 10.12 -1.26 -3.25
N MET A 118 10.44 0.03 -3.20
CA MET A 118 9.70 1.10 -3.88
C MET A 118 10.46 1.50 -5.14
N THR A 119 9.77 1.53 -6.28
CA THR A 119 10.36 1.93 -7.57
C THR A 119 9.94 3.33 -8.00
N GLY A 120 9.08 3.97 -7.22
CA GLY A 120 8.71 5.37 -7.32
C GLY A 120 9.94 6.26 -7.28
N ARG A 121 10.06 7.12 -8.29
CA ARG A 121 10.95 8.26 -8.18
C ARG A 121 10.24 9.24 -7.23
N GLY A 122 10.88 9.64 -6.14
CA GLY A 122 10.40 10.73 -5.29
C GLY A 122 9.37 10.42 -4.19
N VAL A 123 8.71 9.25 -4.24
CA VAL A 123 8.03 8.66 -3.07
C VAL A 123 8.81 7.43 -2.66
N ASN A 124 9.48 7.50 -1.52
CA ASN A 124 10.26 6.42 -0.95
C ASN A 124 9.67 5.93 0.39
N THR A 125 8.41 6.25 0.68
CA THR A 125 7.73 5.80 1.91
C THR A 125 6.25 5.57 1.64
N LEU A 126 5.72 4.51 2.24
CA LEU A 126 4.28 4.27 2.34
C LEU A 126 3.71 4.94 3.60
N ASN A 127 2.39 5.03 3.70
CA ASN A 127 1.75 5.19 5.00
C ASN A 127 2.18 4.02 5.92
N VAL A 128 2.41 4.28 7.21
CA VAL A 128 2.91 3.28 8.15
C VAL A 128 2.01 2.04 8.26
N ALA A 129 0.69 2.21 8.26
CA ALA A 129 -0.25 1.09 8.30
C ALA A 129 -0.24 0.30 6.98
N SER A 130 -0.16 0.98 5.83
CA SER A 130 0.03 0.32 4.53
C SER A 130 1.35 -0.45 4.46
N ALA A 131 2.45 0.10 5.02
CA ALA A 131 3.73 -0.58 5.12
C ALA A 131 3.62 -1.84 5.99
N ALA A 132 2.93 -1.75 7.12
CA ALA A 132 2.68 -2.90 7.99
C ALA A 132 1.88 -3.99 7.27
N ALA A 133 0.78 -3.64 6.58
CA ALA A 133 -0.05 -4.59 5.85
C ALA A 133 0.75 -5.32 4.75
N VAL A 134 1.56 -4.59 3.98
CA VAL A 134 2.47 -5.20 2.98
C VAL A 134 3.49 -6.11 3.65
N ALA A 135 4.13 -5.65 4.73
CA ALA A 135 5.14 -6.44 5.43
C ALA A 135 4.57 -7.74 6.01
N LEU A 136 3.42 -7.66 6.70
CA LEU A 136 2.73 -8.82 7.25
C LEU A 136 2.29 -9.79 6.13
N HIS A 137 1.78 -9.28 5.00
CA HIS A 137 1.43 -10.12 3.86
C HIS A 137 2.63 -10.97 3.42
N TYR A 138 3.78 -10.33 3.20
CA TYR A 138 4.98 -11.03 2.73
C TYR A 138 5.68 -11.88 3.77
N LEU A 139 5.62 -11.51 5.04
CA LEU A 139 6.25 -12.28 6.10
C LEU A 139 5.39 -13.47 6.54
N LEU A 140 4.05 -13.38 6.47
CA LEU A 140 3.15 -14.40 7.05
C LEU A 140 2.35 -15.18 6.00
N ALA A 141 1.81 -14.53 4.97
CA ALA A 141 0.94 -15.17 3.97
C ALA A 141 1.67 -15.51 2.65
N ALA A 142 2.78 -14.84 2.38
CA ALA A 142 3.49 -14.87 1.11
C ALA A 142 5.00 -15.09 1.27
N ALA A 143 5.41 -15.70 2.39
CA ALA A 143 6.80 -15.92 2.74
C ALA A 143 7.57 -16.65 1.64
N GLY A 144 8.76 -16.14 1.31
CA GLY A 144 9.68 -16.77 0.34
C GLY A 144 9.33 -16.54 -1.14
N ARG A 145 8.33 -15.72 -1.46
CA ARG A 145 8.00 -15.41 -2.87
C ARG A 145 9.11 -14.56 -3.51
N ARG A 146 9.86 -15.16 -4.43
CA ARG A 146 10.98 -14.46 -5.08
C ARG A 146 10.49 -13.31 -5.97
N THR A 147 11.19 -12.19 -5.91
CA THR A 147 11.03 -11.10 -6.87
C THR A 147 11.58 -11.53 -8.22
N VAL A 148 10.87 -11.19 -9.29
CA VAL A 148 11.37 -11.43 -10.66
C VAL A 148 12.51 -10.44 -10.94
N ARG A 149 13.57 -10.86 -11.65
CA ARG A 149 14.58 -9.93 -12.19
C ARG A 149 14.22 -9.64 -13.65
N GLY A 150 13.90 -8.38 -13.94
CA GLY A 150 13.51 -7.94 -15.28
C GLY A 150 14.53 -6.99 -15.89
N THR A 151 14.77 -7.09 -17.20
CA THR A 151 15.61 -6.13 -17.94
C THR A 151 14.90 -4.78 -18.12
N ARG A 152 13.57 -4.80 -18.27
CA ARG A 152 12.71 -3.61 -18.43
C ARG A 152 11.39 -3.73 -17.63
N PRO A 153 11.42 -3.69 -16.28
CA PRO A 153 10.21 -3.79 -15.46
C PRO A 153 9.08 -2.84 -15.88
N GLY A 154 9.44 -1.61 -16.28
CA GLY A 154 8.47 -0.60 -16.70
C GLY A 154 7.68 -0.92 -17.98
N SER A 155 8.15 -1.79 -18.88
CA SER A 155 7.40 -2.13 -20.10
C SER A 155 6.24 -3.10 -19.84
N ARG A 156 6.25 -3.77 -18.68
CA ARG A 156 5.21 -4.71 -18.25
C ARG A 156 4.24 -4.10 -17.23
N ARG A 157 4.45 -2.85 -16.85
CA ARG A 157 3.60 -2.16 -15.87
C ARG A 157 2.20 -1.95 -16.46
N PRO A 158 1.12 -2.36 -15.76
CA PRO A 158 -0.24 -2.09 -16.20
C PRO A 158 -0.63 -0.64 -15.87
N ALA A 159 -1.68 -0.18 -16.53
CA ALA A 159 -2.44 0.97 -16.07
C ALA A 159 -3.15 0.63 -14.75
N VAL A 160 -3.39 1.62 -13.88
CA VAL A 160 -4.10 1.43 -12.60
C VAL A 160 -5.31 2.34 -12.53
N LEU A 161 -6.46 1.75 -12.22
CA LEU A 161 -7.70 2.43 -11.86
C LEU A 161 -8.04 2.13 -10.40
N LEU A 162 -8.13 3.18 -9.60
CA LEU A 162 -8.70 3.15 -8.26
C LEU A 162 -10.20 3.37 -8.39
N LEU A 163 -10.99 2.35 -8.05
CA LEU A 163 -12.42 2.34 -8.32
C LEU A 163 -13.22 2.68 -7.06
N GLY A 164 -13.86 3.85 -7.09
CA GLY A 164 -14.92 4.25 -6.15
C GLY A 164 -14.52 4.35 -4.68
N PRO A 165 -13.35 4.93 -4.29
CA PRO A 165 -13.03 5.06 -2.88
C PRO A 165 -14.12 5.83 -2.12
N GLY A 166 -14.54 5.28 -0.97
CA GLY A 166 -15.58 5.86 -0.13
C GLY A 166 -15.08 6.88 0.90
N ASP A 167 -13.77 6.95 1.11
CA ASP A 167 -13.13 7.86 2.09
C ASP A 167 -11.92 8.57 1.46
N HIS A 168 -11.75 9.85 1.80
CA HIS A 168 -10.73 10.72 1.21
C HIS A 168 -9.31 10.43 1.71
N VAL A 169 -9.15 9.97 2.96
CA VAL A 169 -7.86 9.55 3.53
C VAL A 169 -7.43 8.22 2.92
N GLU A 170 -8.37 7.28 2.78
CA GLU A 170 -8.16 6.00 2.09
C GLU A 170 -7.75 6.24 0.63
N ALA A 171 -8.47 7.11 -0.11
CA ALA A 171 -8.11 7.49 -1.48
C ALA A 171 -6.69 8.08 -1.56
N GLY A 172 -6.38 9.07 -0.72
CA GLY A 172 -5.07 9.71 -0.70
C GLY A 172 -3.92 8.76 -0.37
N SER A 173 -4.11 7.90 0.64
CA SER A 173 -3.10 6.90 1.03
C SER A 173 -2.88 5.83 -0.05
N THR A 174 -3.92 5.45 -0.79
CA THR A 174 -3.81 4.53 -1.93
C THR A 174 -3.05 5.17 -3.09
N LEU A 175 -3.34 6.42 -3.42
CA LEU A 175 -2.60 7.19 -4.43
C LEU A 175 -1.12 7.31 -4.09
N ARG A 176 -0.78 7.58 -2.82
CA ARG A 176 0.60 7.55 -2.32
C ARG A 176 1.26 6.19 -2.55
N SER A 177 0.53 5.10 -2.30
CA SER A 177 1.05 3.74 -2.52
C SER A 177 1.34 3.48 -4.00
N ALA A 178 0.45 3.92 -4.90
CA ALA A 178 0.68 3.83 -6.34
C ALA A 178 1.94 4.61 -6.76
N ALA A 179 2.10 5.84 -6.27
CA ALA A 179 3.30 6.64 -6.51
C ALA A 179 4.58 5.96 -6.00
N ALA A 180 4.55 5.43 -4.77
CA ALA A 180 5.66 4.70 -4.15
C ALA A 180 6.09 3.47 -4.95
N PHE A 181 5.13 2.75 -5.54
CA PHE A 181 5.40 1.59 -6.37
C PHE A 181 5.70 1.92 -7.84
N GLY A 182 5.77 3.21 -8.21
CA GLY A 182 6.30 3.65 -9.49
C GLY A 182 5.27 4.00 -10.55
N TRP A 183 3.99 4.13 -10.18
CA TRP A 183 3.01 4.76 -11.06
C TRP A 183 3.14 6.27 -11.02
N GLN A 184 3.09 6.89 -12.20
CA GLN A 184 3.10 8.35 -12.39
C GLN A 184 1.73 8.88 -12.78
N THR A 185 0.87 7.99 -13.27
CA THR A 185 -0.50 8.30 -13.67
C THR A 185 -1.41 7.23 -13.11
N VAL A 186 -2.50 7.64 -12.48
CA VAL A 186 -3.51 6.76 -11.89
C VAL A 186 -4.89 7.28 -12.30
N GLY A 187 -5.72 6.38 -12.82
CA GLY A 187 -7.14 6.66 -13.01
C GLY A 187 -7.87 6.57 -11.68
N LEU A 188 -8.83 7.46 -11.45
CA LEU A 188 -9.67 7.45 -10.26
C LEU A 188 -11.13 7.65 -10.65
N ASP A 189 -11.97 6.67 -10.33
CA ASP A 189 -13.43 6.78 -10.39
C ASP A 189 -13.90 7.35 -9.05
N ASP A 190 -14.11 8.66 -9.00
CA ASP A 190 -14.51 9.40 -7.79
C ASP A 190 -16.03 9.57 -7.69
N ARG A 191 -16.80 8.51 -7.94
CA ARG A 191 -18.27 8.54 -7.82
C ARG A 191 -18.78 9.01 -6.46
N ALA A 192 -18.03 8.71 -5.40
CA ALA A 192 -18.34 9.13 -4.03
C ALA A 192 -17.92 10.57 -3.74
N LYS A 193 -17.30 11.24 -4.72
CA LYS A 193 -16.87 12.64 -4.64
C LYS A 193 -15.93 12.93 -3.48
N VAL A 194 -15.09 11.96 -3.11
CA VAL A 194 -14.13 12.06 -1.99
C VAL A 194 -12.84 12.78 -2.40
N TRP A 195 -12.57 12.88 -3.71
CA TRP A 195 -11.34 13.47 -4.23
C TRP A 195 -11.52 14.85 -4.87
N TRP A 196 -12.44 15.00 -5.81
CA TRP A 196 -12.72 16.26 -6.51
C TRP A 196 -13.91 17.02 -5.91
N GLY A 197 -14.94 16.31 -5.43
CA GLY A 197 -16.19 16.93 -4.98
C GLY A 197 -16.30 17.22 -3.48
N THR A 198 -15.21 17.14 -2.71
CA THR A 198 -15.21 17.41 -1.27
C THR A 198 -14.96 18.88 -0.90
N PRO A 199 -15.43 19.32 0.28
CA PRO A 199 -15.04 20.62 0.85
C PRO A 199 -13.53 20.77 1.00
N ARG A 200 -13.03 22.01 0.93
CA ARG A 200 -11.59 22.32 0.98
C ARG A 200 -10.82 21.65 2.13
N PRO A 201 -11.30 21.61 3.39
CA PRO A 201 -10.56 20.95 4.48
C PRO A 201 -10.36 19.45 4.23
N VAL A 202 -11.42 18.76 3.80
CA VAL A 202 -11.41 17.32 3.48
C VAL A 202 -10.49 17.03 2.31
N ARG A 203 -10.58 17.85 1.24
CA ARG A 203 -9.66 17.76 0.11
C ARG A 203 -8.20 17.94 0.54
N THR A 204 -7.93 18.91 1.41
CA THR A 204 -6.58 19.17 1.92
C THR A 204 -6.02 17.96 2.65
N GLU A 205 -6.83 17.31 3.49
CA GLU A 205 -6.44 16.09 4.19
C GLU A 205 -6.17 14.92 3.23
N ALA A 206 -7.03 14.73 2.21
CA ALA A 206 -6.85 13.72 1.17
C ALA A 206 -5.51 13.90 0.44
N ARG A 207 -5.22 15.14 0.06
CA ARG A 207 -3.99 15.54 -0.61
C ARG A 207 -2.77 15.41 0.31
N ALA A 208 -2.94 15.70 1.60
CA ALA A 208 -1.92 15.47 2.61
C ALA A 208 -1.58 13.97 2.74
N ALA A 209 -2.58 13.09 2.70
CA ALA A 209 -2.37 11.64 2.69
C ALA A 209 -1.65 11.15 1.42
N ALA A 210 -1.90 11.82 0.28
CA ALA A 210 -1.24 11.55 -1.00
C ALA A 210 0.20 12.12 -1.12
N ARG A 211 0.67 12.91 -0.14
CA ARG A 211 1.95 13.65 -0.20
C ARG A 211 3.13 12.79 -0.69
N SER A 212 3.72 13.26 -1.78
CA SER A 212 5.00 12.85 -2.35
C SER A 212 5.99 13.99 -2.16
N SER A 213 7.19 13.74 -1.64
CA SER A 213 8.15 14.81 -1.35
C SER A 213 8.89 15.33 -2.59
N ARG A 214 8.77 14.66 -3.75
CA ARG A 214 9.62 15.02 -4.91
C ARG A 214 8.99 14.87 -6.29
N ASN A 215 7.95 14.06 -6.49
CA ASN A 215 7.41 13.81 -7.82
C ASN A 215 5.89 13.93 -7.89
N PRO A 216 5.37 14.58 -8.96
CA PRO A 216 3.94 14.69 -9.14
C PRO A 216 3.32 13.37 -9.56
N LEU A 217 2.17 13.04 -8.97
CA LEU A 217 1.29 11.97 -9.41
C LEU A 217 0.16 12.61 -10.22
N LYS A 218 -0.02 12.22 -11.48
CA LYS A 218 -1.16 12.65 -12.28
C LYS A 218 -2.36 11.78 -11.95
N VAL A 219 -3.38 12.37 -11.32
CA VAL A 219 -4.64 11.71 -11.01
C VAL A 219 -5.66 12.11 -12.05
N VAL A 220 -6.16 11.14 -12.81
CA VAL A 220 -7.07 11.41 -13.92
C VAL A 220 -8.47 10.95 -13.53
N PRO A 221 -9.48 11.82 -13.65
CA PRO A 221 -10.84 11.39 -13.41
C PRO A 221 -11.24 10.39 -14.50
N VAL A 222 -11.65 9.21 -14.05
CA VAL A 222 -12.19 8.17 -14.92
C VAL A 222 -13.67 8.08 -14.60
N SER A 223 -14.45 8.80 -15.41
CA SER A 223 -15.89 8.59 -15.48
C SER A 223 -16.15 7.18 -16.02
N ALA A 224 -16.97 6.44 -15.30
CA ALA A 224 -17.36 5.06 -15.56
C ALA A 224 -18.08 4.78 -16.90
N GLN A 225 -17.93 5.61 -17.94
CA GLN A 225 -18.58 5.39 -19.23
C GLN A 225 -17.76 4.40 -20.12
N PRO A 226 -18.40 3.31 -20.60
CA PRO A 226 -17.73 2.21 -21.27
C PRO A 226 -17.49 2.43 -22.78
N PRO A 227 -16.59 1.65 -23.40
CA PRO A 227 -15.54 0.83 -22.79
C PRO A 227 -14.19 1.57 -22.74
N LEU A 228 -13.40 1.33 -21.68
CA LEU A 228 -12.00 1.75 -21.64
C LEU A 228 -11.20 1.01 -22.72
N PRO A 229 -10.15 1.61 -23.31
CA PRO A 229 -9.42 1.03 -24.43
C PRO A 229 -8.55 -0.19 -24.06
N ALA A 230 -8.53 -0.60 -22.79
CA ALA A 230 -7.76 -1.75 -22.33
C ALA A 230 -8.31 -3.06 -22.90
N ARG A 231 -7.42 -3.88 -23.49
CA ARG A 231 -7.79 -5.21 -24.01
C ARG A 231 -8.02 -6.24 -22.91
N ARG A 232 -7.37 -6.05 -21.75
CA ARG A 232 -7.47 -6.94 -20.60
C ARG A 232 -7.70 -6.13 -19.33
N VAL A 233 -8.73 -6.48 -18.57
CA VAL A 233 -9.03 -5.88 -17.27
C VAL A 233 -8.83 -6.95 -16.20
N VAL A 234 -8.02 -6.64 -15.18
CA VAL A 234 -7.85 -7.48 -13.99
C VAL A 234 -8.36 -6.71 -12.79
N VAL A 235 -9.39 -7.24 -12.12
CA VAL A 235 -9.94 -6.66 -10.89
C VAL A 235 -9.36 -7.42 -9.70
N ALA A 236 -8.69 -6.70 -8.81
CA ALA A 236 -7.98 -7.29 -7.67
C ALA A 236 -8.48 -6.71 -6.35
N GLY A 237 -8.86 -7.59 -5.41
CA GLY A 237 -9.51 -7.22 -4.15
C GLY A 237 -9.57 -8.39 -3.17
N LEU A 238 -10.11 -8.14 -1.99
CA LEU A 238 -10.18 -9.08 -0.87
C LEU A 238 -11.35 -10.07 -0.99
N HIS A 239 -12.55 -9.60 -1.30
CA HIS A 239 -13.78 -10.39 -1.34
C HIS A 239 -14.19 -10.79 -2.77
N LEU A 240 -13.31 -10.55 -3.75
CA LEU A 240 -13.53 -10.94 -5.13
C LEU A 240 -13.39 -12.46 -5.33
N GLY A 241 -14.06 -12.97 -6.36
CA GLY A 241 -13.82 -14.32 -6.87
C GLY A 241 -12.46 -14.47 -7.57
N GLY A 242 -12.22 -15.65 -8.12
CA GLY A 242 -11.03 -15.93 -8.94
C GLY A 242 -9.82 -16.49 -8.18
N PRO A 243 -8.70 -16.71 -8.88
CA PRO A 243 -7.49 -17.27 -8.29
C PRO A 243 -6.83 -16.34 -7.28
N ALA A 244 -6.00 -16.91 -6.41
CA ALA A 244 -5.14 -16.15 -5.52
C ALA A 244 -4.28 -15.13 -6.29
N LEU A 245 -4.15 -13.92 -5.73
CA LEU A 245 -3.52 -12.76 -6.37
C LEU A 245 -2.14 -13.07 -6.98
N HIS A 246 -1.32 -13.87 -6.29
CA HIS A 246 0.02 -14.24 -6.71
C HIS A 246 0.07 -15.24 -7.88
N ARG A 247 -1.06 -15.87 -8.22
CA ARG A 247 -1.21 -16.81 -9.33
C ARG A 247 -1.70 -16.14 -10.61
N VAL A 248 -2.10 -14.87 -10.53
CA VAL A 248 -2.57 -14.09 -11.68
C VAL A 248 -1.41 -13.23 -12.18
N ASP A 249 -1.18 -13.21 -13.49
CA ASP A 249 -0.23 -12.24 -14.09
C ASP A 249 -0.85 -10.84 -14.07
N LEU A 250 -0.34 -10.00 -13.18
CA LEU A 250 -0.77 -8.60 -13.04
C LEU A 250 0.07 -7.66 -13.91
N THR A 251 1.00 -8.19 -14.72
CA THR A 251 2.06 -7.44 -15.42
C THR A 251 1.95 -7.52 -16.95
N GLY A 252 0.72 -7.50 -17.46
CA GLY A 252 0.44 -7.57 -18.89
C GLY A 252 0.76 -6.30 -19.70
N GLY A 253 1.46 -5.31 -19.10
CA GLY A 253 1.91 -4.12 -19.79
C GLY A 253 0.79 -3.14 -20.16
N PRO A 254 0.99 -2.32 -21.20
CA PRO A 254 0.10 -1.20 -21.53
C PRO A 254 -1.27 -1.59 -22.05
N GLU A 255 -1.50 -2.87 -22.36
CA GLU A 255 -2.80 -3.41 -22.77
C GLU A 255 -3.64 -3.88 -21.58
N THR A 256 -3.05 -3.90 -20.37
CA THR A 256 -3.69 -4.35 -19.14
C THR A 256 -4.06 -3.16 -18.26
N LEU A 257 -5.33 -3.15 -17.85
CA LEU A 257 -5.84 -2.30 -16.79
C LEU A 257 -5.99 -3.11 -15.51
N LEU A 258 -5.27 -2.73 -14.47
CA LEU A 258 -5.48 -3.20 -13.11
C LEU A 258 -6.50 -2.30 -12.42
N VAL A 259 -7.58 -2.90 -11.91
CA VAL A 259 -8.64 -2.20 -11.19
C VAL A 259 -8.61 -2.65 -9.74
N ILE A 260 -8.56 -1.68 -8.82
CA ILE A 260 -8.58 -1.92 -7.38
C ILE A 260 -9.81 -1.23 -6.80
N PRO A 261 -10.92 -1.96 -6.58
CA PRO A 261 -12.14 -1.40 -6.02
C PRO A 261 -12.03 -1.17 -4.51
N ASP A 262 -12.67 -0.11 -4.04
CA ASP A 262 -13.13 -0.03 -2.65
C ASP A 262 -14.41 -0.87 -2.56
N GLU A 263 -14.28 -2.09 -2.03
CA GLU A 263 -15.34 -3.11 -2.06
C GLU A 263 -16.52 -2.77 -1.15
N GLU A 264 -16.28 -2.00 -0.08
CA GLU A 264 -17.35 -1.51 0.80
C GLU A 264 -18.16 -0.41 0.10
N ALA A 265 -17.50 0.50 -0.61
CA ALA A 265 -18.17 1.60 -1.32
C ALA A 265 -18.79 1.17 -2.66
N THR A 266 -18.16 0.24 -3.36
CA THR A 266 -18.59 -0.23 -4.68
C THR A 266 -19.75 -1.23 -4.58
N GLY A 267 -19.75 -2.06 -3.53
CA GLY A 267 -20.80 -3.04 -3.26
C GLY A 267 -20.85 -4.22 -4.25
N PRO A 268 -21.70 -5.23 -3.99
CA PRO A 268 -21.76 -6.45 -4.79
C PRO A 268 -22.44 -6.28 -6.17
N ALA A 269 -23.15 -5.17 -6.38
CA ALA A 269 -23.91 -4.90 -7.59
C ALA A 269 -23.09 -4.27 -8.74
N GLU A 270 -21.77 -4.12 -8.56
CA GLU A 270 -20.92 -3.48 -9.55
C GLU A 270 -20.87 -4.25 -10.87
N GLN A 271 -21.12 -3.53 -11.96
CA GLN A 271 -21.19 -4.10 -13.30
C GLN A 271 -19.80 -4.15 -13.95
N TRP A 272 -18.99 -5.13 -13.56
CA TRP A 272 -17.59 -5.25 -14.00
C TRP A 272 -17.39 -5.24 -15.53
N ARG A 273 -18.34 -5.78 -16.30
CA ARG A 273 -18.29 -5.83 -17.77
C ARG A 273 -18.23 -4.46 -18.44
N ARG A 274 -18.63 -3.38 -17.75
CA ARG A 274 -18.50 -2.01 -18.28
C ARG A 274 -17.03 -1.58 -18.45
N LEU A 275 -16.11 -2.21 -17.72
CA LEU A 275 -14.70 -1.83 -17.71
C LEU A 275 -13.96 -2.31 -18.97
N GLY A 276 -14.45 -3.35 -19.63
CA GLY A 276 -13.85 -3.88 -20.84
C GLY A 276 -14.43 -5.23 -21.26
N PRO A 277 -14.07 -5.72 -22.46
CA PRO A 277 -14.62 -6.95 -23.03
C PRO A 277 -14.12 -8.22 -22.31
N THR A 278 -12.96 -8.17 -21.67
CA THR A 278 -12.37 -9.30 -20.93
C THR A 278 -12.02 -8.84 -19.53
N VAL A 279 -12.75 -9.36 -18.54
CA VAL A 279 -12.56 -9.07 -17.13
C VAL A 279 -12.18 -10.34 -16.39
N GLU A 280 -11.01 -10.31 -15.76
CA GLU A 280 -10.49 -11.34 -14.89
C GLU A 280 -10.51 -10.85 -13.44
N PHE A 281 -10.60 -11.78 -12.50
CA PHE A 281 -10.58 -11.49 -11.07
C PHE A 281 -9.37 -12.12 -10.39
N ALA A 282 -8.81 -11.41 -9.42
CA ALA A 282 -7.70 -11.85 -8.60
C ALA A 282 -8.01 -11.58 -7.11
N ARG A 283 -7.95 -12.64 -6.29
CA ARG A 283 -8.33 -12.58 -4.88
C ARG A 283 -7.10 -12.43 -3.97
N LEU A 284 -7.10 -11.40 -3.13
CA LEU A 284 -6.15 -11.30 -2.02
C LEU A 284 -6.52 -12.32 -0.94
N GLU A 285 -5.64 -13.28 -0.69
CA GLU A 285 -5.84 -14.27 0.37
C GLU A 285 -5.22 -13.78 1.68
N LEU A 286 -6.06 -13.69 2.71
CA LEU A 286 -5.68 -13.37 4.08
C LEU A 286 -5.97 -14.57 4.99
N PRO A 287 -5.20 -14.76 6.07
CA PRO A 287 -5.41 -15.88 6.98
C PRO A 287 -6.63 -15.71 7.88
N ALA A 288 -7.11 -14.49 8.10
CA ALA A 288 -8.28 -14.21 8.92
C ALA A 288 -9.56 -14.11 8.06
N VAL A 289 -10.65 -14.72 8.52
CA VAL A 289 -11.92 -14.86 7.76
C VAL A 289 -12.80 -13.62 7.86
N ASN A 290 -12.80 -12.96 9.02
CA ASN A 290 -13.53 -11.71 9.28
C ASN A 290 -12.50 -10.64 9.66
N VAL A 291 -12.18 -9.77 8.72
CA VAL A 291 -11.16 -8.74 8.91
C VAL A 291 -11.80 -7.37 8.72
N PRO A 292 -11.37 -6.35 9.48
CA PRO A 292 -11.75 -4.98 9.17
C PRO A 292 -11.24 -4.64 7.77
N TYR A 293 -12.13 -4.14 6.92
CA TYR A 293 -11.77 -3.71 5.57
C TYR A 293 -11.20 -2.30 5.63
N ARG A 294 -10.07 -2.11 4.94
CA ARG A 294 -9.47 -0.79 4.71
C ARG A 294 -8.94 -0.76 3.29
N TYR A 295 -9.56 0.06 2.45
CA TYR A 295 -9.22 0.16 1.04
C TYR A 295 -7.72 0.37 0.81
N ARG A 296 -7.08 1.28 1.57
CA ARG A 296 -5.64 1.56 1.43
C ARG A 296 -4.72 0.41 1.81
N LEU A 297 -5.15 -0.49 2.70
CA LEU A 297 -4.34 -1.65 3.10
C LEU A 297 -4.40 -2.72 2.01
N VAL A 298 -5.60 -3.03 1.52
CA VAL A 298 -5.82 -3.96 0.40
C VAL A 298 -5.10 -3.47 -0.85
N ALA A 299 -5.31 -2.20 -1.22
CA ALA A 299 -4.69 -1.61 -2.40
C ALA A 299 -3.16 -1.60 -2.32
N ALA A 300 -2.58 -1.29 -1.15
CA ALA A 300 -1.14 -1.33 -0.94
C ALA A 300 -0.57 -2.76 -1.14
N ILE A 301 -1.24 -3.80 -0.65
CA ILE A 301 -0.82 -5.19 -0.87
C ILE A 301 -0.90 -5.55 -2.36
N VAL A 302 -2.01 -5.20 -3.03
CA VAL A 302 -2.18 -5.45 -4.47
C VAL A 302 -1.08 -4.78 -5.29
N LEU A 303 -0.83 -3.48 -5.06
CA LEU A 303 0.21 -2.73 -5.75
C LEU A 303 1.62 -3.29 -5.46
N ALA A 304 1.87 -3.76 -4.23
CA ALA A 304 3.12 -4.39 -3.85
C ALA A 304 3.33 -5.74 -4.58
N GLU A 305 2.27 -6.54 -4.76
CA GLU A 305 2.30 -7.78 -5.53
C GLU A 305 2.59 -7.53 -7.02
N VAL A 306 1.97 -6.51 -7.61
CA VAL A 306 2.32 -6.06 -8.97
C VAL A 306 3.78 -5.65 -9.04
N ALA A 307 4.26 -4.83 -8.09
CA ALA A 307 5.65 -4.39 -8.03
C ALA A 307 6.64 -5.57 -7.91
N ARG A 308 6.30 -6.60 -7.12
CA ARG A 308 7.08 -7.83 -7.01
C ARG A 308 7.15 -8.58 -8.34
N GLN A 309 6.03 -8.72 -9.05
CA GLN A 309 5.95 -9.40 -10.34
C GLN A 309 6.69 -8.63 -11.44
N LEU A 310 6.60 -7.29 -11.45
CA LEU A 310 7.36 -6.44 -12.38
C LEU A 310 8.86 -6.59 -12.16
N GLY A 311 9.24 -6.77 -10.89
CA GLY A 311 10.61 -6.99 -10.51
C GLY A 311 11.43 -5.73 -10.38
N THR A 312 12.68 -5.90 -9.96
CA THR A 312 13.65 -4.80 -9.90
C THR A 312 14.65 -4.91 -11.05
N ARG A 313 15.17 -3.76 -11.48
CA ARG A 313 16.27 -3.69 -12.44
C ARG A 313 17.56 -4.10 -11.73
N ALA A 314 18.41 -4.87 -12.40
CA ALA A 314 19.71 -5.25 -11.84
C ALA A 314 20.56 -4.00 -11.51
N PRO A 315 21.21 -3.94 -10.33
CA PRO A 315 22.13 -2.87 -9.98
C PRO A 315 23.28 -2.81 -11.00
N GLY A 316 23.67 -1.60 -11.42
CA GLY A 316 24.81 -1.38 -12.34
C GLY A 316 24.45 -0.94 -13.78
N ARG A 317 23.17 -0.97 -14.17
CA ARG A 317 22.71 -0.33 -15.43
C ARG A 317 21.75 0.80 -15.12
N ALA A 318 22.28 1.97 -14.78
CA ALA A 318 21.54 3.22 -14.85
C ALA A 318 21.09 3.40 -16.31
N GLY A 319 19.87 2.98 -16.62
CA GLY A 319 19.26 3.32 -17.89
C GLY A 319 19.09 4.83 -17.96
N PRO A 320 19.15 5.44 -19.16
CA PRO A 320 18.81 6.84 -19.31
C PRO A 320 17.45 7.11 -18.68
N ALA A 321 17.29 8.31 -18.10
CA ALA A 321 15.98 8.75 -17.63
C ALA A 321 14.97 8.55 -18.77
N PRO A 322 13.79 7.96 -18.50
CA PRO A 322 12.79 7.79 -19.54
C PRO A 322 12.44 9.17 -20.09
N ARG A 323 12.80 9.42 -21.36
CA ARG A 323 12.51 10.68 -22.06
C ARG A 323 11.06 10.76 -22.55
N HIS A 324 10.28 9.69 -22.37
CA HIS A 324 8.93 9.55 -22.88
C HIS A 324 7.95 9.24 -21.76
N ARG A 325 6.70 9.67 -21.96
CA ARG A 325 5.55 9.32 -21.10
C ARG A 325 5.48 7.81 -20.86
N PRO A 326 5.03 7.35 -19.68
CA PRO A 326 4.86 5.94 -19.42
C PRO A 326 3.95 5.29 -20.46
N ARG A 327 4.37 4.15 -21.02
CA ARG A 327 3.61 3.46 -22.08
C ARG A 327 2.24 2.99 -21.63
N TYR A 328 2.03 2.76 -20.34
CA TYR A 328 0.75 2.28 -19.81
C TYR A 328 -0.33 3.37 -19.75
N ASP A 329 -0.01 4.65 -19.97
CA ASP A 329 -1.00 5.72 -19.97
C ASP A 329 -2.04 5.53 -21.10
N SER A 330 -1.70 4.80 -22.17
CA SER A 330 -2.60 4.51 -23.29
C SER A 330 -3.82 3.65 -22.92
N ALA A 331 -3.68 2.73 -21.95
CA ALA A 331 -4.75 1.78 -21.59
C ALA A 331 -5.99 2.45 -20.95
N LEU A 332 -5.82 3.66 -20.45
CA LEU A 332 -6.87 4.40 -19.74
C LEU A 332 -7.25 5.70 -20.49
N ALA A 333 -6.73 5.92 -21.71
CA ALA A 333 -6.84 7.20 -22.42
C ALA A 333 -6.49 8.43 -21.54
N LEU A 334 -5.60 8.25 -20.55
CA LEU A 334 -5.31 9.20 -19.45
C LEU A 334 -4.65 10.50 -19.88
N VAL A 335 -4.36 10.60 -21.15
CA VAL A 335 -3.27 11.43 -21.62
C VAL A 335 -3.72 12.90 -21.65
N ASP A 336 -5.01 13.16 -21.92
CA ASP A 336 -5.51 14.52 -22.21
C ASP A 336 -6.86 14.88 -21.57
N SER A 337 -7.22 14.30 -20.42
CA SER A 337 -8.39 14.78 -19.66
C SER A 337 -8.12 16.20 -19.12
N PRO A 338 -8.94 17.21 -19.44
CA PRO A 338 -8.77 18.59 -18.95
C PRO A 338 -8.95 18.69 -17.44
N ASP A 339 -9.63 17.71 -16.83
CA ASP A 339 -9.91 17.63 -15.40
C ASP A 339 -8.85 16.81 -14.63
N ALA A 340 -7.78 16.38 -15.31
CA ALA A 340 -6.68 15.68 -14.66
C ALA A 340 -5.97 16.60 -13.67
N GLU A 341 -5.85 16.15 -12.43
CA GLU A 341 -5.18 16.89 -11.37
C GLU A 341 -3.75 16.39 -11.23
N LEU A 342 -2.80 17.33 -11.25
CA LEU A 342 -1.42 17.04 -10.90
C LEU A 342 -1.28 17.20 -9.39
N VAL A 343 -1.03 16.12 -8.67
CA VAL A 343 -0.74 16.21 -7.23
C VAL A 343 0.74 16.54 -7.10
N SER A 344 1.09 17.83 -7.09
CA SER A 344 2.47 18.29 -6.98
C SER A 344 2.91 18.50 -5.51
N PRO A 345 4.20 18.31 -5.18
CA PRO A 345 4.69 18.63 -3.83
C PRO A 345 4.49 20.11 -3.43
N ALA A 346 4.63 21.04 -4.39
CA ALA A 346 4.57 22.48 -4.15
C ALA A 346 3.17 22.97 -3.74
N GLU A 347 2.12 22.41 -4.33
CA GLU A 347 0.74 22.70 -3.90
C GLU A 347 0.51 22.22 -2.47
N LEU A 348 1.16 21.13 -2.06
CA LEU A 348 1.00 20.52 -0.74
C LEU A 348 1.76 21.25 0.38
N GLU A 349 2.75 22.09 0.06
CA GLU A 349 3.45 22.96 1.03
C GLU A 349 2.65 24.25 1.32
N SER A 350 1.77 24.65 0.41
CA SER A 350 0.88 25.82 0.57
C SER A 350 -0.37 25.57 1.44
N TYR A 351 -0.51 24.33 1.95
CA TYR A 351 -1.63 23.87 2.77
C TYR A 351 -1.15 23.23 4.09
#